data_AF-A0A497S2P2-F1
#
_entry.id   AF-A0A497S2P2-F1
#
_cell.length_a   1.000
_cell.length_b   1.000
_cell.length_c   1.000
_cell.angle_alpha   90.00
_cell.angle_beta   90.00
_cell.angle_gamma   90.00
#
_symmetry.space_group_name_H-M   'P 1'
#
loop_
_entity.id
_entity.type
_entity.pdbx_description
1 polymer ?
#
loop_
_entity_poly.entity_id
_entity_poly.type
_entity_poly.pdbx_seq_one_letter_code
_entity_poly.pdbx_strand_id
1 'polypeptide(L)'
;MNREKELLYRFIATKRIRGKWMREVPINRLNGKDPWENCLGFRIDAVCIALDGTLWLIEVKRELTRELLGQILTDSYLVHSKHRKAVIVDEVDQQMEEIFRHYNIEVFEV
;
A
#
# COMPACT_ATOMS: atom_id res chain seq x y z
N MET A 1 -16.19 -12.14 -6.23
CA MET A 1 -15.54 -11.41 -5.13
C MET A 1 -14.13 -11.05 -5.60
N ASN A 2 -13.67 -9.81 -5.43
CA ASN A 2 -12.35 -9.38 -5.93
C ASN A 2 -11.24 -10.07 -5.12
N ARG A 3 -10.33 -10.80 -5.76
CA ARG A 3 -9.27 -11.62 -5.12
C ARG A 3 -8.34 -10.79 -4.25
N GLU A 4 -8.01 -9.56 -4.66
CA GLU A 4 -7.18 -8.64 -3.88
C GLU A 4 -7.86 -8.22 -2.57
N LYS A 5 -9.18 -8.02 -2.60
CA LYS A 5 -9.95 -7.72 -1.39
C LYS A 5 -9.91 -8.87 -0.39
N GLU A 6 -9.95 -10.11 -0.86
CA GLU A 6 -9.81 -11.30 -0.02
C GLU A 6 -8.40 -11.41 0.58
N LEU A 7 -7.37 -11.20 -0.25
CA LEU A 7 -5.97 -11.16 0.19
C LEU A 7 -5.76 -10.14 1.32
N LEU A 8 -6.31 -8.93 1.15
CA LEU A 8 -6.24 -7.89 2.16
C LEU A 8 -6.89 -8.34 3.48
N TYR A 9 -8.07 -8.95 3.45
CA TYR A 9 -8.73 -9.41 4.67
C TYR A 9 -7.98 -10.55 5.34
N ARG A 10 -7.44 -11.50 4.57
CA ARG A 10 -6.55 -12.55 5.08
C ARG A 10 -5.34 -11.92 5.77
N PHE A 11 -4.70 -10.93 5.14
CA PHE A 11 -3.58 -10.20 5.74
C PHE A 11 -3.97 -9.52 7.06
N ILE A 12 -5.07 -8.76 7.08
CA ILE A 12 -5.53 -8.05 8.27
C ILE A 12 -5.78 -9.03 9.43
N ALA A 13 -6.30 -10.21 9.13
CA ALA A 13 -6.53 -11.27 10.13
C ALA A 13 -5.23 -11.79 10.77
N THR A 14 -4.10 -11.73 10.07
CA THR A 14 -2.78 -12.12 10.63
C THR A 14 -2.28 -11.19 11.72
N LYS A 15 -2.79 -9.95 11.80
CA LYS A 15 -2.37 -8.90 12.74
C LYS A 15 -0.88 -8.53 12.65
N ARG A 16 -0.21 -8.78 11.52
CA ARG A 16 1.17 -8.32 11.27
C ARG A 16 1.30 -6.79 11.31
N ILE A 17 0.28 -6.08 10.82
CA ILE A 17 0.08 -4.64 11.04
C ILE A 17 -1.23 -4.45 11.78
N ARG A 18 -1.18 -3.86 12.97
CA ARG A 18 -2.36 -3.57 13.80
C ARG A 18 -2.64 -2.08 13.78
N GLY A 19 -3.89 -1.70 13.55
CA GLY A 19 -4.26 -0.29 13.46
C GLY A 19 -5.65 -0.06 12.89
N LYS A 20 -5.92 1.19 12.54
CA LYS A 20 -7.14 1.60 11.85
C LYS A 20 -6.96 1.51 10.35
N TRP A 21 -7.75 0.67 9.71
CA TRP A 21 -7.68 0.40 8.27
C TRP A 21 -8.69 1.22 7.49
N MET A 22 -8.27 1.71 6.33
CA MET A 22 -9.13 2.33 5.32
C MET A 22 -8.77 1.74 3.95
N ARG A 23 -9.76 1.57 3.08
CA ARG A 23 -9.59 0.95 1.76
C ARG A 23 -9.86 1.95 0.64
N GLU A 24 -9.22 1.72 -0.48
CA GLU A 24 -9.32 2.45 -1.74
C GLU A 24 -9.27 3.97 -1.50
N VAL A 25 -8.15 4.41 -0.92
CA VAL A 25 -7.99 5.76 -0.39
C VAL A 25 -7.43 6.68 -1.48
N PRO A 26 -8.18 7.72 -1.89
CA PRO A 26 -7.65 8.75 -2.77
C PRO A 26 -6.46 9.47 -2.12
N ILE A 27 -5.38 9.68 -2.87
CA ILE A 27 -4.14 10.29 -2.32
C ILE A 27 -4.39 11.71 -1.77
N ASN A 28 -5.22 12.51 -2.43
CA ASN A 28 -5.56 13.88 -1.96
C ASN A 28 -6.16 13.89 -0.54
N ARG A 29 -6.93 12.87 -0.17
CA ARG A 29 -7.47 12.71 1.18
C ARG A 29 -6.38 12.56 2.25
N LEU A 30 -5.25 11.96 1.90
CA LEU A 30 -4.11 11.81 2.81
C LEU A 30 -3.34 13.13 3.01
N ASN A 31 -3.37 14.00 2.01
CA ASN A 31 -2.70 15.30 2.05
C ASN A 31 -3.56 16.40 2.70
N GLY A 32 -4.78 16.10 3.15
CA GLY A 32 -5.71 17.09 3.69
C GLY A 32 -6.12 18.17 2.69
N LYS A 33 -5.92 17.91 1.39
CA LYS A 33 -6.27 18.82 0.30
C LYS A 33 -7.69 18.58 -0.17
N ASP A 34 -8.27 19.61 -0.76
CA ASP A 34 -9.60 19.54 -1.36
C ASP A 34 -9.63 18.44 -2.44
N PRO A 35 -10.66 17.58 -2.49
CA PRO A 35 -10.78 16.55 -3.53
C PRO A 35 -10.72 17.10 -4.97
N TRP A 36 -11.00 18.38 -5.19
CA TRP A 36 -10.95 19.05 -6.49
C TRP A 36 -9.54 19.57 -6.86
N GLU A 37 -8.59 19.60 -5.93
CA GLU A 37 -7.18 19.86 -6.21
C GLU A 37 -6.53 18.58 -6.78
N ASN A 38 -6.64 18.46 -8.10
CA ASN A 38 -6.28 17.30 -8.93
C ASN A 38 -4.94 16.62 -8.59
N CYS A 39 -5.00 15.50 -7.89
CA CYS A 39 -4.10 14.36 -8.10
C CYS A 39 -4.87 13.31 -8.91
N LEU A 40 -4.97 13.51 -10.23
CA LEU A 40 -5.42 12.59 -11.30
C LEU A 40 -5.84 11.16 -10.87
N GLY A 41 -6.95 11.00 -10.15
CA GLY A 41 -7.55 9.69 -9.86
C GLY A 41 -6.67 8.67 -9.10
N PHE A 42 -5.51 9.05 -8.57
CA PHE A 42 -4.61 8.13 -7.88
C PHE A 42 -5.23 7.64 -6.56
N ARG A 43 -5.27 6.32 -6.40
CA ARG A 43 -5.86 5.64 -5.23
C ARG A 43 -4.87 4.60 -4.74
N ILE A 44 -4.74 4.52 -3.42
CA ILE A 44 -3.99 3.48 -2.73
C ILE A 44 -4.99 2.42 -2.28
N ASP A 45 -4.69 1.14 -2.51
CA ASP A 45 -5.62 0.04 -2.22
C ASP A 45 -6.05 0.01 -0.74
N ALA A 46 -5.09 0.23 0.17
CA ALA A 46 -5.35 0.35 1.58
C ALA A 46 -4.35 1.27 2.28
N VAL A 47 -4.81 1.89 3.37
CA VAL A 47 -3.92 2.53 4.34
C VAL A 47 -4.23 2.01 5.72
N CYS A 48 -3.20 1.95 6.55
CA CYS A 48 -3.34 1.62 7.96
C CYS A 48 -2.62 2.67 8.80
N ILE A 49 -3.34 3.27 9.75
CA ILE A 49 -2.71 4.03 10.83
C ILE A 49 -2.46 3.02 11.94
N ALA A 50 -1.20 2.58 12.05
CA ALA A 50 -0.79 1.57 13.02
C ALA A 50 -0.92 2.09 14.46
N LEU A 51 -0.93 1.18 15.44
CA LEU A 51 -1.09 1.53 16.85
C LEU A 51 0.03 2.44 17.39
N ASP A 52 1.21 2.40 16.78
CA ASP A 52 2.34 3.28 17.07
C ASP A 52 2.26 4.66 16.38
N GLY A 53 1.17 4.92 15.64
CA GLY A 53 0.96 6.14 14.86
C GLY A 53 1.57 6.11 13.46
N THR A 54 2.26 5.04 13.06
CA THR A 54 2.85 4.94 11.72
C THR A 54 1.77 4.84 10.64
N LEU A 55 1.84 5.71 9.64
CA LEU A 55 1.02 5.59 8.42
C LEU A 55 1.65 4.57 7.47
N TRP A 56 0.87 3.58 7.08
CA TRP A 56 1.22 2.61 6.05
C TRP A 56 0.41 2.87 4.79
N LEU A 57 1.10 2.97 3.65
CA LEU A 57 0.51 2.91 2.31
C LEU A 57 0.68 1.49 1.79
N ILE A 58 -0.42 0.84 1.42
CA ILE A 58 -0.45 -0.59 1.18
C ILE A 58 -1.13 -0.86 -0.16
N GLU A 59 -0.37 -1.43 -1.09
CA GLU A 59 -0.91 -2.00 -2.33
C GLU A 59 -1.18 -3.49 -2.15
N VAL A 60 -2.22 -3.99 -2.81
CA VAL A 60 -2.58 -5.42 -2.78
C VAL A 60 -2.68 -5.91 -4.20
N LYS A 61 -1.81 -6.84 -4.56
CA LYS A 61 -1.71 -7.39 -5.91
C LYS A 61 -1.50 -8.89 -5.82
N ARG A 62 -1.63 -9.60 -6.93
CA ARG A 62 -1.37 -11.05 -6.96
C ARG A 62 0.11 -11.38 -6.93
N GLU A 63 0.90 -10.57 -7.64
CA GLU A 63 2.32 -10.76 -7.88
C GLU A 63 3.05 -9.41 -7.85
N LEU A 64 4.37 -9.47 -7.68
CA LEU A 64 5.24 -8.30 -7.75
C LEU A 64 5.63 -8.03 -9.20
N THR A 65 5.38 -6.80 -9.66
CA THR A 65 5.78 -6.35 -10.99
C THR A 65 6.58 -5.05 -10.93
N ARG A 66 7.31 -4.74 -12.01
CA ARG A 66 8.06 -3.48 -12.11
C ARG A 66 7.13 -2.29 -12.25
N GLU A 67 5.99 -2.49 -12.90
CA GLU A 67 4.92 -1.50 -13.04
C GLU A 67 4.35 -1.14 -11.66
N LEU A 68 4.11 -2.15 -10.81
CA LEU A 68 3.66 -1.94 -9.44
C LEU A 68 4.70 -1.18 -8.61
N LEU A 69 5.98 -1.50 -8.76
CA LEU A 69 7.05 -0.75 -8.11
C LEU A 69 7.01 0.74 -8.51
N GLY A 70 6.92 1.02 -9.81
CA GLY A 70 6.82 2.38 -10.33
C GLY A 70 5.60 3.13 -9.80
N GLN A 71 4.46 2.45 -9.70
CA GLN A 71 3.24 3.00 -9.12
C GLN A 71 3.46 3.36 -7.64
N ILE A 72 3.95 2.43 -6.81
CA ILE A 72 4.17 2.67 -5.37
C ILE A 72 5.13 3.83 -5.13
N LEU A 73 6.19 3.94 -5.94
CA LEU A 73 7.13 5.05 -5.84
C LEU A 73 6.49 6.40 -6.20
N THR A 74 5.65 6.41 -7.24
CA THR A 74 4.91 7.60 -7.65
C THR A 74 3.88 8.01 -6.58
N ASP A 75 3.08 7.05 -6.10
CA ASP A 75 2.05 7.30 -5.08
C ASP A 75 2.68 7.77 -3.77
N SER A 76 3.79 7.15 -3.37
CA SER A 76 4.59 7.57 -2.20
C SER A 76 5.11 9.00 -2.34
N TYR A 77 5.61 9.38 -3.52
CA TYR A 77 6.08 10.75 -3.76
C TYR A 77 4.94 11.78 -3.65
N LEU A 78 3.72 11.41 -4.03
CA LEU A 78 2.55 12.27 -3.94
C LEU A 78 1.99 12.41 -2.51
N VAL A 79 2.32 11.49 -1.60
CA VAL A 79 1.90 11.55 -0.19
C VAL A 79 2.94 12.30 0.64
N HIS A 80 2.59 13.51 1.09
CA HIS A 80 3.54 14.41 1.75
C HIS A 80 3.82 14.07 3.22
N SER A 81 2.97 13.27 3.86
CA SER A 81 3.18 12.81 5.24
C SER A 81 4.23 11.71 5.31
N LYS A 82 5.01 11.63 6.41
CA LYS A 82 5.91 10.48 6.64
C LYS A 82 5.11 9.18 6.71
N HIS A 83 5.55 8.17 5.95
CA HIS A 83 4.85 6.89 5.84
C HIS A 83 5.81 5.73 5.59
N ARG A 84 5.33 4.50 5.80
CA ARG A 84 5.93 3.26 5.31
C ARG A 84 5.13 2.74 4.12
N LYS A 85 5.78 1.95 3.28
CA LYS A 85 5.19 1.35 2.08
C LYS A 85 5.19 -0.15 2.25
N ALA A 86 4.09 -0.78 1.88
CA ALA A 86 4.02 -2.22 1.80
C ALA A 86 3.23 -2.68 0.58
N VAL A 87 3.49 -3.93 0.20
CA VAL A 87 2.69 -4.65 -0.78
C VAL A 87 2.30 -6.00 -0.19
N ILE A 88 1.04 -6.38 -0.39
CA ILE A 88 0.50 -7.67 0.00
C ILE A 88 0.32 -8.48 -1.28
N VAL A 89 0.88 -9.70 -1.32
CA VAL A 89 0.88 -10.59 -2.49
C VAL A 89 0.52 -12.02 -2.12
N ASP A 90 0.10 -12.79 -3.12
CA ASP A 90 -0.31 -14.20 -2.97
C ASP A 90 0.92 -15.10 -3.01
N GLU A 91 1.86 -14.77 -3.90
CA GLU A 91 3.13 -15.47 -4.11
C GLU A 91 4.26 -14.44 -4.24
N VAL A 92 5.43 -14.79 -3.69
CA VAL A 92 6.62 -13.94 -3.74
C VAL A 92 7.66 -14.49 -4.70
N ASP A 93 8.01 -13.69 -5.71
CA ASP A 93 9.27 -13.83 -6.44
C ASP A 93 10.40 -13.19 -5.63
N GLN A 94 11.42 -13.98 -5.27
CA GLN A 94 12.51 -13.54 -4.39
C GLN A 94 13.34 -12.40 -5.00
N GLN A 95 13.57 -12.41 -6.33
CA GLN A 95 14.35 -11.35 -6.98
C GLN A 95 13.58 -10.03 -6.96
N MET A 96 12.26 -10.09 -7.22
CA MET A 96 11.40 -8.93 -7.14
C MET A 96 11.26 -8.43 -5.69
N GLU A 97 11.18 -9.33 -4.71
CA GLU A 97 11.15 -8.94 -3.30
C GLU A 97 12.41 -8.17 -2.90
N GLU A 98 13.60 -8.64 -3.29
CA GLU A 98 14.85 -7.93 -3.04
C GLU A 98 14.85 -6.52 -3.63
N ILE A 99 14.33 -6.36 -4.85
CA ILE A 99 14.18 -5.04 -5.48
C ILE A 99 13.23 -4.16 -4.66
N PHE A 100 12.06 -4.67 -4.26
CA PHE A 100 11.09 -3.88 -3.46
C PHE A 100 11.69 -3.45 -2.12
N ARG A 101 12.40 -4.37 -1.44
CA ARG A 101 13.08 -4.08 -0.17
C ARG A 101 14.19 -3.05 -0.33
N HIS A 102 14.92 -3.05 -1.46
CA HIS A 102 15.91 -2.02 -1.76
C HIS A 102 15.31 -0.60 -1.77
N TYR A 103 14.04 -0.46 -2.18
CA TYR A 103 13.30 0.80 -2.15
C TYR A 103 12.55 1.09 -0.84
N ASN A 104 12.86 0.34 0.23
CA ASN A 104 12.18 0.39 1.53
C ASN A 104 10.66 0.14 1.41
N ILE A 105 10.28 -0.86 0.61
CA ILE A 105 8.92 -1.36 0.50
C ILE A 105 8.89 -2.76 1.12
N GLU A 106 8.01 -2.97 2.09
CA GLU A 106 7.82 -4.27 2.72
C GLU A 106 6.90 -5.17 1.89
N VAL A 107 7.30 -6.43 1.74
CA VAL A 107 6.52 -7.43 1.02
C VAL A 107 5.90 -8.39 2.03
N PHE A 108 4.60 -8.62 1.90
CA PHE A 108 3.83 -9.53 2.72
C PHE A 108 3.15 -10.59 1.86
N GLU A 109 3.68 -11.80 1.89
CA GLU A 109 3.00 -13.00 1.37
C GLU A 109 1.88 -13.45 2.32
N VAL A 110 0.75 -13.92 1.77
CA VAL A 110 -0.49 -14.22 2.53
C VAL A 110 -1.17 -15.52 2.15
#